data_AF-A0AAJ5C124-F1
#
_entry.id   AF-A0AAJ5C124-F1
#
_cell.length_a   1.000
_cell.length_b   1.000
_cell.length_c   1.000
_cell.angle_alpha   90.00
_cell.angle_beta   90.00
_cell.angle_gamma   90.00
#
_symmetry.space_group_name_H-M   'P 1'
#
loop_
_entity.id
_entity.type
_entity.pdbx_description
1 polymer ?
#
loop_
_entity_poly.entity_id
_entity_poly.type
_entity_poly.pdbx_seq_one_letter_code
_entity_poly.pdbx_strand_id
1 'polypeptide(L)' 'MENQDKKIKADVHTNVEPPTKENLQQLQEQAIAATKEEDATFGEQLIREGLQTWPELIDEELRKFKEKVSNR' A
#
# COMPACT_ATOMS: atom_id res chain seq x y z
N MET A 1 28.84 -12.77 26.00
CA MET A 1 28.44 -13.13 24.62
C MET A 1 27.07 -13.73 24.75
N GLU A 2 26.02 -13.02 24.33
CA GLU A 2 24.70 -13.57 24.06
C GLU A 2 23.91 -12.46 23.35
N ASN A 3 24.05 -12.46 22.03
CA ASN A 3 23.14 -11.72 21.16
C ASN A 3 21.75 -12.30 21.39
N GLN A 4 20.94 -11.61 22.18
CA GLN A 4 19.50 -11.81 22.11
C GLN A 4 19.00 -11.10 20.84
N ASP A 5 19.27 -11.73 19.70
CA ASP A 5 18.45 -11.64 18.51
C ASP A 5 17.03 -12.09 18.89
N LYS A 6 16.31 -11.23 19.61
CA LYS A 6 14.86 -11.26 19.63
C LYS A 6 14.44 -10.97 18.20
N LYS A 7 14.38 -12.03 17.39
CA LYS A 7 13.45 -12.14 16.28
C LYS A 7 12.09 -11.81 16.86
N ILE A 8 11.75 -10.51 16.84
CA ILE A 8 10.37 -10.07 16.84
C ILE A 8 9.83 -10.60 15.51
N LYS A 9 9.48 -11.90 15.50
CA LYS A 9 8.45 -12.39 14.62
C LYS A 9 7.24 -11.60 15.07
N ALA A 10 7.02 -10.49 14.40
CA ALA A 10 5.79 -9.74 14.50
C ALA A 10 4.73 -10.68 13.94
N ASP A 11 4.23 -11.56 14.81
CA ASP A 11 3.00 -12.31 14.61
C ASP A 11 1.90 -11.25 14.71
N VAL A 12 1.84 -10.39 13.69
CA VAL A 12 0.73 -9.48 13.47
C VAL A 12 -0.29 -10.32 12.74
N HIS A 13 -0.85 -11.31 13.44
CA HIS A 13 -2.19 -11.77 13.13
C HIS A 13 -3.15 -10.66 13.54
N THR A 14 -3.09 -9.53 12.83
CA THR A 14 -4.26 -8.71 12.63
C THR A 14 -5.25 -9.63 11.93
N ASN A 15 -6.24 -10.09 12.69
CA ASN A 15 -7.40 -10.85 12.21
C ASN A 15 -8.30 -9.95 11.35
N VAL A 16 -7.67 -9.19 10.45
CA VAL A 16 -8.23 -8.16 9.59
C VAL A 16 -8.18 -8.76 8.21
N GLU A 17 -9.36 -9.04 7.68
CA GLU A 17 -9.51 -9.65 6.36
C GLU A 17 -8.81 -8.79 5.31
N PRO A 18 -8.11 -9.41 4.33
CA PRO A 18 -7.47 -8.66 3.27
C PRO A 18 -8.47 -7.74 2.56
N PRO A 19 -8.04 -6.57 2.07
CA PRO A 19 -8.93 -5.62 1.41
C PRO A 19 -9.57 -6.29 0.20
N THR A 20 -10.87 -6.05 0.01
CA THR A 20 -11.57 -6.55 -1.16
C THR A 20 -11.05 -5.85 -2.42
N LYS A 21 -11.33 -6.43 -3.59
CA LYS A 21 -11.02 -5.79 -4.88
C LYS A 21 -11.65 -4.40 -5.01
N GLU A 22 -12.83 -4.20 -4.44
CA GLU A 22 -13.51 -2.91 -4.43
C GLU A 22 -12.76 -1.89 -3.58
N ASN A 23 -12.28 -2.29 -2.39
CA ASN A 23 -11.47 -1.41 -1.54
C ASN A 23 -10.15 -1.02 -2.21
N LEU A 24 -9.47 -1.98 -2.85
CA LEU A 24 -8.27 -1.71 -3.63
C LEU A 24 -8.55 -0.76 -4.80
N GLN A 25 -9.68 -0.94 -5.49
CA GLN A 25 -10.08 -0.04 -6.57
C GLN A 25 -10.32 1.39 -6.07
N GLN A 26 -11.06 1.56 -4.97
CA GLN A 26 -11.31 2.87 -4.37
C GLN A 26 -10.01 3.55 -3.93
N LEU A 27 -9.09 2.80 -3.33
CA LEU A 27 -7.77 3.31 -2.94
C LEU A 27 -6.97 3.79 -4.15
N GLN A 28 -6.99 3.02 -5.25
CA GLN A 28 -6.38 3.40 -6.51
C GLN A 28 -7.00 4.69 -7.08
N GLU A 29 -8.32 4.82 -7.06
CA GLU A 29 -9.00 6.03 -7.55
C GLU A 29 -8.65 7.27 -6.72
N GLN A 30 -8.59 7.13 -5.39
CA GLN A 30 -8.15 8.21 -4.49
C GLN A 30 -6.71 8.62 -4.77
N ALA A 31 -5.79 7.65 -4.89
CA ALA A 31 -4.40 7.92 -5.22
C ALA A 31 -4.24 8.63 -6.58
N ILE A 32 -5.00 8.22 -7.59
CA ILE A 32 -4.99 8.84 -8.93
C ILE A 32 -5.58 10.24 -8.90
N ALA A 33 -6.64 10.47 -8.12
CA ALA A 33 -7.24 11.80 -7.95
C ALA A 33 -6.25 12.75 -7.27
N ALA A 34 -5.67 12.32 -6.15
CA ALA A 34 -4.61 13.00 -5.43
C ALA A 34 -3.42 13.39 -6.32
N THR A 35 -3.01 12.49 -7.23
CA THR A 35 -1.92 12.76 -8.19
C THR A 35 -2.24 13.88 -9.18
N LYS A 36 -3.53 14.09 -9.51
CA LYS A 36 -3.92 15.22 -10.38
C LYS A 36 -3.83 16.55 -9.64
N GLU A 37 -4.04 16.55 -8.33
CA GLU A 37 -4.11 17.76 -7.51
C GLU A 37 -2.73 18.17 -6.97
N GLU A 38 -1.87 17.20 -6.63
CA GLU A 38 -0.54 17.43 -6.09
C GLU A 38 0.55 16.85 -7.02
N ASP A 39 1.02 15.65 -6.72
CA ASP A 39 2.01 14.93 -7.51
C ASP A 39 1.93 13.40 -7.29
N ALA A 40 2.64 12.62 -8.11
CA ALA A 40 2.60 11.16 -8.06
C ALA A 40 3.08 10.58 -6.70
N THR A 41 3.98 11.28 -6.01
CA THR A 41 4.49 10.88 -4.68
C THR A 41 3.37 10.83 -3.66
N PHE A 42 2.43 11.78 -3.70
CA PHE A 42 1.30 11.80 -2.78
C PHE A 42 0.33 10.64 -3.05
N GLY A 43 0.09 10.31 -4.32
CA GLY A 43 -0.65 9.09 -4.70
C GLY A 43 0.02 7.80 -4.23
N GLU A 44 1.35 7.69 -4.36
CA GLU A 44 2.10 6.55 -3.82
C GLU A 44 2.01 6.45 -2.29
N GLN A 45 2.01 7.58 -1.60
CA GLN A 45 1.89 7.62 -0.14
C GLN A 45 0.52 7.09 0.31
N LEU A 46 -0.57 7.53 -0.33
CA LEU A 46 -1.92 7.05 -0.01
C LEU A 46 -2.04 5.51 -0.12
N ILE A 47 -1.42 4.92 -1.15
CA ILE A 47 -1.42 3.46 -1.33
C ILE A 47 -0.64 2.78 -0.20
N ARG A 48 0.53 3.31 0.18
CA ARG A 48 1.35 2.77 1.28
C ARG A 48 0.63 2.86 2.63
N GLU A 49 -0.07 3.97 2.89
CA GLU A 49 -0.82 4.16 4.13
C GLU A 49 -2.09 3.30 4.16
N GLY A 50 -2.81 3.20 3.04
CA GLY A 50 -4.03 2.38 2.92
C GLY A 50 -3.77 0.87 3.02
N LEU A 51 -2.54 0.43 2.71
CA LEU A 51 -2.11 -0.96 2.74
C LEU A 51 -1.02 -1.24 3.78
N GLN A 52 -0.82 -0.35 4.75
CA GLN A 52 0.20 -0.54 5.79
C GLN A 52 0.02 -1.85 6.57
N THR A 53 -1.23 -2.33 6.68
CA THR A 53 -1.60 -3.60 7.30
C THR A 53 -1.33 -4.82 6.41
N TRP A 54 -1.25 -4.62 5.08
CA TRP A 54 -1.04 -5.66 4.05
C TRP A 54 0.16 -5.30 3.17
N PRO A 55 1.38 -5.30 3.73
CA PRO A 55 2.57 -4.86 3.02
C PRO A 55 2.85 -5.66 1.74
N GLU A 56 2.43 -6.93 1.67
CA GLU A 56 2.55 -7.74 0.46
C GLU A 56 1.74 -7.21 -0.73
N LEU A 57 0.70 -6.39 -0.50
CA LEU A 57 -0.13 -5.80 -1.55
C LEU A 57 0.43 -4.46 -2.06
N ILE A 58 1.28 -3.79 -1.28
CA ILE A 58 1.79 -2.44 -1.59
C ILE A 58 2.50 -2.42 -2.95
N ASP A 59 3.43 -3.34 -3.20
CA ASP A 59 4.23 -3.34 -4.43
C ASP A 59 3.36 -3.58 -5.68
N GLU A 60 2.37 -4.48 -5.58
CA GLU A 60 1.45 -4.74 -6.68
C GLU A 60 0.57 -3.52 -6.98
N GLU A 61 0.03 -2.88 -5.94
CA GLU A 61 -0.86 -1.73 -6.09
C GLU A 61 -0.10 -0.48 -6.55
N LEU A 62 1.13 -0.26 -6.08
CA LEU A 62 2.00 0.81 -6.58
C LEU A 62 2.34 0.62 -8.07
N ARG A 63 2.57 -0.64 -8.51
CA ARG A 63 2.80 -0.93 -9.94
C ARG A 63 1.57 -0.55 -10.78
N LYS A 64 0.36 -1.01 -10.38
CA LYS A 64 -0.90 -0.68 -11.06
C LYS A 64 -1.14 0.83 -11.14
N PHE A 65 -0.85 1.53 -10.04
CA PHE A 65 -0.96 2.98 -9.96
C PHE A 65 -0.02 3.67 -10.97
N LYS A 66 1.26 3.29 -10.97
CA LYS A 66 2.27 3.84 -11.92
C LYS A 66 1.89 3.58 -13.37
N GLU A 67 1.40 2.38 -13.69
CA GLU A 67 0.90 2.06 -15.04
C GLU A 67 -0.24 3.00 -15.47
N LYS A 68 -1.18 3.31 -14.56
CA LYS A 68 -2.29 4.24 -14.84
C LYS A 68 -1.87 5.69 -14.98
N VAL A 69 -0.90 6.15 -14.18
CA VAL A 69 -0.39 7.53 -14.23
C VAL A 69 0.53 7.73 -15.44
N SER A 70 1.32 6.72 -15.82
CA SER A 70 2.26 6.81 -16.97
C SER A 70 1.59 6.68 -18.33
N ASN A 71 0.40 6.06 -18.41
CA ASN A 71 -0.40 5.95 -19.64
C ASN A 71 -1.34 7.15 -19.87
N ARG A 72 -1.19 8.24 -19.13
CA ARG A 72 -1.87 9.52 -19.38
C ARG A 72 -0.99 10.45 -20.20
#